data_AF-A0A0F9R2B9-F1
#
_entry.id   AF-A0A0F9R2B9-F1
#
_cell.length_a   1.000
_cell.length_b   1.000
_cell.length_c   1.000
_cell.angle_alpha   90.00
_cell.angle_beta   90.00
_cell.angle_gamma   90.00
#
_symmetry.space_group_name_H-M   'P 1'
#
loop_
_entity.id
_entity.type
_entity.pdbx_description
1 polymer ?
#
loop_
_entity_poly.entity_id
_entity_poly.type
_entity_poly.pdbx_seq_one_letter_code
_entity_poly.pdbx_strand_id
1 'polypeptide(L)'
;MKFAPIVPVQYDPAQFSDFHLILAHEIRVDPVKRAYYEDASRRGHQIILDNGVIELGSSVSYQDLMEAWNHFPEATLVVPDSIRDQKRTIELAEDFAEFIREEELDESFTLMIVPQGATFNEWLDCLEAQLDLFSDETEIVVGIGRYAEDTFEGGRKALWKTAQKIWDGNYHLLGVQHNLEEVAWAKDISTIWGCDSSLPVRAALMGIYATKVENLRELPDVVEFNSGILTDVQDEIRRCVTFLNGVQ
;
A
#
# COMPACT_ATOMS: atom_id res chain seq x y z
N MET A 1 -1.36 -7.88 11.89
CA MET A 1 -1.09 -6.96 10.77
C MET A 1 -0.84 -7.78 9.50
N LYS A 2 -1.43 -7.40 8.37
CA LYS A 2 -1.27 -8.12 7.09
C LYS A 2 -0.02 -7.66 6.32
N PHE A 3 0.45 -8.49 5.37
CA PHE A 3 1.65 -8.20 4.58
C PHE A 3 1.40 -8.40 3.08
N ALA A 4 1.62 -7.37 2.29
CA ALA A 4 1.55 -7.39 0.83
C ALA A 4 2.96 -7.50 0.22
N PRO A 5 3.39 -8.69 -0.23
CA PRO A 5 4.68 -8.84 -0.90
C PRO A 5 4.64 -8.22 -2.31
N ILE A 6 5.49 -7.22 -2.54
CA ILE A 6 5.64 -6.59 -3.86
C ILE A 6 6.70 -7.37 -4.67
N VAL A 7 6.25 -8.37 -5.40
CA VAL A 7 7.08 -9.27 -6.20
C VAL A 7 6.40 -9.61 -7.54
N PRO A 8 7.17 -9.98 -8.59
CA PRO A 8 6.58 -10.54 -9.81
C PRO A 8 5.68 -11.74 -9.53
N VAL A 9 4.54 -11.83 -10.25
CA VAL A 9 3.52 -12.89 -10.06
C VAL A 9 4.05 -14.30 -10.30
N GLN A 10 5.14 -14.43 -11.05
CA GLN A 10 5.83 -15.69 -11.31
C GLN A 10 6.46 -16.30 -10.04
N TYR A 11 6.65 -15.51 -8.98
CA TYR A 11 7.05 -16.02 -7.66
C TYR A 11 5.88 -16.55 -6.82
N ASP A 12 4.65 -16.41 -7.32
CA ASP A 12 3.40 -16.86 -6.71
C ASP A 12 3.14 -16.30 -5.28
N PRO A 13 3.12 -14.96 -5.10
CA PRO A 13 2.86 -14.35 -3.79
C PRO A 13 1.52 -14.77 -3.15
N ALA A 14 0.49 -15.02 -3.97
CA ALA A 14 -0.83 -15.45 -3.52
C ALA A 14 -0.85 -16.87 -2.93
N GLN A 15 0.24 -17.63 -3.04
CA GLN A 15 0.39 -18.88 -2.29
C GLN A 15 0.69 -18.64 -0.80
N PHE A 16 1.26 -17.48 -0.45
CA PHE A 16 1.80 -17.21 0.89
C PHE A 16 1.17 -16.03 1.60
N SER A 17 0.51 -15.13 0.87
CA SER A 17 -0.29 -14.04 1.42
C SER A 17 -1.66 -13.99 0.77
N ASP A 18 -2.68 -13.68 1.56
CA ASP A 18 -4.05 -13.36 1.14
C ASP A 18 -4.27 -11.84 0.97
N PHE A 19 -3.20 -11.05 1.09
CA PHE A 19 -3.22 -9.60 1.09
C PHE A 19 -2.24 -9.04 0.05
N HIS A 20 -2.72 -8.22 -0.88
CA HIS A 20 -1.94 -7.79 -2.04
C HIS A 20 -2.13 -6.31 -2.32
N LEU A 21 -1.05 -5.64 -2.71
CA LEU A 21 -1.09 -4.31 -3.30
C LEU A 21 -0.67 -4.43 -4.76
N ILE A 22 -1.51 -3.91 -5.65
CA ILE A 22 -1.33 -3.95 -7.10
C ILE A 22 -1.47 -2.56 -7.70
N LEU A 23 -0.75 -2.28 -8.77
CA LEU A 23 -0.72 -0.96 -9.39
C LEU A 23 -1.75 -0.88 -10.52
N ALA A 24 -2.65 0.12 -10.46
CA ALA A 24 -3.72 0.27 -11.45
C ALA A 24 -3.21 0.33 -12.90
N HIS A 25 -2.11 1.06 -13.15
CA HIS A 25 -1.53 1.16 -14.48
C HIS A 25 -0.98 -0.17 -15.01
N GLU A 26 -0.44 -1.04 -14.14
CA GLU A 26 0.09 -2.34 -14.55
C GLU A 26 -1.04 -3.31 -14.92
N ILE A 27 -2.13 -3.33 -14.15
CA ILE A 27 -3.29 -4.18 -14.42
C ILE A 27 -3.86 -3.95 -15.82
N ARG A 28 -3.90 -2.68 -16.25
CA ARG A 28 -4.43 -2.30 -17.56
C ARG A 28 -3.58 -2.84 -18.71
N VAL A 29 -2.26 -2.87 -18.55
CA VAL A 29 -1.33 -3.23 -19.64
C VAL A 29 -0.83 -4.68 -19.58
N ASP A 30 -0.85 -5.31 -18.40
CA ASP A 30 -0.38 -6.68 -18.18
C ASP A 30 -1.55 -7.64 -17.92
N PRO A 31 -2.05 -8.34 -18.96
CA PRO A 31 -3.16 -9.28 -18.81
C PRO A 31 -2.80 -10.52 -17.96
N VAL A 32 -1.51 -10.88 -17.86
CA VAL A 32 -1.07 -12.01 -17.04
C VAL A 32 -1.18 -11.64 -15.57
N LYS A 33 -0.65 -10.47 -15.19
CA LYS A 33 -0.76 -9.94 -13.82
C LYS A 33 -2.23 -9.74 -13.42
N ARG A 34 -3.06 -9.19 -14.32
CA ARG A 34 -4.51 -9.05 -14.09
C ARG A 34 -5.18 -10.39 -13.82
N ALA A 35 -5.04 -11.36 -14.72
CA ALA A 35 -5.70 -12.66 -14.57
C ALA A 35 -5.27 -13.39 -13.28
N TYR A 36 -4.00 -13.25 -12.89
CA TYR A 36 -3.48 -13.80 -11.63
C TYR A 36 -4.19 -13.22 -10.41
N TYR A 37 -4.29 -11.89 -10.32
CA TYR A 37 -4.94 -11.26 -9.17
C TYR A 37 -6.46 -11.36 -9.21
N GLU A 38 -7.09 -11.46 -10.38
CA GLU A 38 -8.54 -11.72 -10.45
C GLU A 38 -8.87 -13.10 -9.89
N ASP A 39 -8.02 -14.11 -10.16
CA ASP A 39 -8.15 -15.42 -9.51
C ASP A 39 -7.96 -15.33 -8.00
N ALA A 40 -6.94 -14.62 -7.54
CA ALA A 40 -6.71 -14.38 -6.11
C ALA A 40 -7.92 -13.71 -5.45
N SER A 41 -8.47 -12.66 -6.06
CA SER A 41 -9.66 -11.94 -5.59
C SER A 41 -10.88 -12.86 -5.52
N ARG A 42 -11.13 -13.70 -6.53
CA ARG A 42 -12.21 -14.72 -6.52
C ARG A 42 -12.03 -15.76 -5.40
N ARG A 43 -10.80 -16.00 -4.95
CA ARG A 43 -10.49 -16.85 -3.79
C ARG A 43 -10.62 -16.13 -2.44
N GLY A 44 -11.09 -14.87 -2.44
CA GLY A 44 -11.31 -14.07 -1.24
C GLY A 44 -10.07 -13.30 -0.76
N HIS A 45 -9.05 -13.15 -1.60
CA HIS A 45 -7.90 -12.33 -1.26
C HIS A 45 -8.28 -10.86 -1.24
N GLN A 46 -7.71 -10.12 -0.30
CA GLN A 46 -7.86 -8.67 -0.21
C GLN A 46 -6.84 -7.98 -1.12
N ILE A 47 -7.35 -7.01 -1.88
CA ILE A 47 -6.59 -6.26 -2.88
C ILE A 47 -6.62 -4.78 -2.50
N ILE A 48 -5.45 -4.16 -2.45
CA ILE A 48 -5.28 -2.69 -2.50
C ILE A 48 -4.95 -2.35 -3.95
N LEU A 49 -5.75 -1.49 -4.55
CA LEU A 49 -5.52 -0.98 -5.90
C LEU A 49 -4.87 0.41 -5.80
N ASP A 50 -3.57 0.43 -5.99
CA ASP A 50 -2.72 1.61 -5.82
C ASP A 50 -2.74 2.50 -7.08
N ASN A 51 -2.72 3.81 -6.86
CA ASN A 51 -2.82 4.84 -7.89
C ASN A 51 -1.50 5.07 -8.67
N GLY A 52 -0.40 4.43 -8.24
CA GLY A 52 0.90 4.43 -8.91
C GLY A 52 1.69 5.74 -8.83
N VAL A 53 1.38 6.62 -7.87
CA VAL A 53 2.04 7.94 -7.74
C VAL A 53 3.56 7.81 -7.60
N ILE A 54 4.05 6.76 -6.95
CA ILE A 54 5.47 6.51 -6.72
C ILE A 54 6.20 6.15 -8.02
N GLU A 55 5.59 5.33 -8.86
CA GLU A 55 6.19 4.81 -10.08
C GLU A 55 6.11 5.81 -11.23
N LEU A 56 5.00 6.57 -11.30
CA LEU A 56 4.70 7.46 -12.41
C LEU A 56 5.07 8.92 -12.12
N GLY A 57 5.29 9.29 -10.86
CA GLY A 57 5.49 10.67 -10.42
C GLY A 57 4.19 11.49 -10.30
N SER A 58 3.07 10.89 -10.69
CA SER A 58 1.70 11.40 -10.53
C SER A 58 0.74 10.22 -10.45
N SER A 59 -0.38 10.37 -9.76
CA SER A 59 -1.43 9.35 -9.79
C SER A 59 -1.94 9.11 -11.22
N VAL A 60 -2.44 7.91 -11.50
CA VAL A 60 -3.23 7.65 -12.71
C VAL A 60 -4.50 8.52 -12.74
N SER A 61 -5.11 8.63 -13.92
CA SER A 61 -6.41 9.32 -14.04
C SER A 61 -7.52 8.54 -13.32
N TYR A 62 -8.60 9.23 -12.94
CA TYR A 62 -9.74 8.59 -12.25
C TYR A 62 -10.39 7.53 -13.14
N GLN A 63 -10.47 7.77 -14.45
CA GLN A 63 -10.97 6.80 -15.42
C GLN A 63 -10.10 5.55 -15.45
N ASP A 64 -8.78 5.70 -15.45
CA ASP A 64 -7.86 4.55 -15.45
C ASP A 64 -7.95 3.75 -14.14
N LEU A 65 -8.14 4.45 -13.01
CA LEU A 65 -8.34 3.82 -11.70
C LEU A 65 -9.65 3.02 -11.67
N MET A 66 -10.75 3.58 -12.19
CA MET A 66 -12.04 2.90 -12.28
C MET A 66 -12.04 1.74 -13.27
N GLU A 67 -11.36 1.88 -14.41
CA GLU A 67 -11.16 0.77 -15.35
C GLU A 67 -10.47 -0.41 -14.67
N ALA A 68 -9.44 -0.16 -13.87
CA ALA A 68 -8.76 -1.19 -13.11
C ALA A 68 -9.67 -1.74 -11.98
N TRP A 69 -10.42 -0.89 -11.29
CA TRP A 69 -11.36 -1.28 -10.23
C TRP A 69 -12.47 -2.21 -10.73
N ASN A 70 -12.95 -2.05 -11.96
CA ASN A 70 -13.97 -2.93 -12.54
C ASN A 70 -13.54 -4.41 -12.60
N HIS A 71 -12.23 -4.69 -12.53
CA HIS A 71 -11.69 -6.05 -12.41
C HIS A 71 -11.65 -6.55 -10.95
N PHE A 72 -11.71 -5.64 -9.97
CA PHE A 72 -11.56 -5.87 -8.54
C PHE A 72 -12.56 -5.02 -7.71
N PRO A 73 -13.87 -5.26 -7.83
CA PRO A 73 -14.89 -4.41 -7.19
C PRO A 73 -14.77 -4.34 -5.65
N GLU A 74 -14.21 -5.38 -5.03
CA GLU A 74 -13.99 -5.47 -3.58
C GLU A 74 -12.62 -4.88 -3.14
N ALA A 75 -11.86 -4.26 -4.06
CA ALA A 75 -10.55 -3.72 -3.73
C ALA A 75 -10.65 -2.42 -2.93
N THR A 76 -9.70 -2.24 -2.01
CA THR A 76 -9.45 -0.94 -1.39
C THR A 76 -8.78 -0.02 -2.41
N LEU A 77 -9.46 1.05 -2.80
CA LEU A 77 -8.99 2.01 -3.79
C LEU A 77 -8.12 3.08 -3.13
N VAL A 78 -6.87 3.21 -3.59
CA VAL A 78 -6.02 4.32 -3.16
C VAL A 78 -6.47 5.60 -3.83
N VAL A 79 -6.92 6.57 -3.03
CA VAL A 79 -7.36 7.88 -3.51
C VAL A 79 -6.17 8.59 -4.17
N PRO A 80 -6.37 9.27 -5.32
CA PRO A 80 -5.35 10.08 -5.97
C PRO A 80 -4.64 11.07 -5.02
N ASP A 81 -3.31 11.08 -5.04
CA ASP A 81 -2.49 11.91 -4.16
C ASP A 81 -1.26 12.50 -4.86
N SER A 82 -0.55 13.40 -4.17
CA SER A 82 0.69 14.00 -4.65
C SER A 82 1.76 14.03 -3.56
N ILE A 83 2.88 13.36 -3.83
CA ILE A 83 3.95 13.12 -2.85
C ILE A 83 4.40 14.44 -2.21
N ARG A 84 4.22 14.53 -0.89
CA ARG A 84 4.62 15.65 -0.03
C ARG A 84 3.96 16.99 -0.38
N ASP A 85 2.88 17.00 -1.16
CA ASP A 85 2.11 18.20 -1.49
C ASP A 85 0.70 18.09 -0.92
N GLN A 86 0.49 18.69 0.24
CA GLN A 86 -0.80 18.71 0.93
C GLN A 86 -1.90 19.31 0.04
N LYS A 87 -1.64 20.48 -0.55
CA LYS A 87 -2.67 21.23 -1.28
C LYS A 87 -3.09 20.46 -2.51
N ARG A 88 -2.12 19.97 -3.27
CA ARG A 88 -2.41 19.18 -4.47
C ARG A 88 -3.13 17.88 -4.13
N THR A 89 -2.80 17.25 -3.01
CA THR A 89 -3.46 16.02 -2.55
C THR A 89 -4.91 16.27 -2.15
N ILE A 90 -5.22 17.39 -1.49
CA ILE A 90 -6.60 17.76 -1.17
C ILE A 90 -7.38 18.05 -2.47
N GLU A 91 -6.82 18.83 -3.41
CA GLU A 91 -7.46 19.10 -4.70
C GLU A 91 -7.79 17.80 -5.46
N LEU A 92 -6.84 16.86 -5.52
CA LEU A 92 -7.03 15.55 -6.17
C LEU A 92 -8.13 14.72 -5.49
N ALA A 93 -8.20 14.77 -4.15
CA ALA A 93 -9.23 14.09 -3.38
C ALA A 93 -10.62 14.73 -3.59
N GLU A 94 -10.71 16.06 -3.64
CA GLU A 94 -11.94 16.80 -3.94
C GLU A 94 -12.47 16.46 -5.33
N ASP A 95 -11.61 16.51 -6.34
CA ASP A 95 -11.92 16.16 -7.73
C ASP A 95 -12.40 14.69 -7.83
N PHE A 96 -11.76 13.76 -7.10
CA PHE A 96 -12.15 12.36 -7.08
C PHE A 96 -13.49 12.13 -6.37
N ALA A 97 -13.74 12.83 -5.26
CA ALA A 97 -15.02 12.79 -4.55
C ALA A 97 -16.16 13.34 -5.42
N GLU A 98 -15.92 14.42 -6.18
CA GLU A 98 -16.87 14.95 -7.15
C GLU A 98 -17.17 13.93 -8.24
N PHE A 99 -16.13 13.32 -8.82
CA PHE A 99 -16.29 12.26 -9.82
C PHE A 99 -17.14 11.07 -9.31
N ILE A 100 -16.88 10.58 -8.08
CA ILE A 100 -17.69 9.48 -7.48
C ILE A 100 -19.16 9.87 -7.40
N ARG A 101 -19.46 11.10 -6.95
CA ARG A 101 -20.84 11.60 -6.83
C ARG A 101 -21.51 11.76 -8.20
N GLU A 102 -20.79 12.30 -9.19
CA GLU A 102 -21.33 12.54 -10.53
C GLU A 102 -21.64 11.26 -11.30
N GLU A 103 -20.80 10.23 -11.14
CA GLU A 103 -20.98 8.92 -11.78
C GLU A 103 -21.95 8.00 -11.01
N GLU A 104 -22.58 8.49 -9.93
CA GLU A 104 -23.49 7.74 -9.06
C GLU A 104 -22.91 6.37 -8.64
N LEU A 105 -21.60 6.34 -8.38
CA LEU A 105 -20.92 5.10 -8.02
C LEU A 105 -21.33 4.68 -6.60
N ASP A 106 -21.61 3.38 -6.42
CA ASP A 106 -22.10 2.81 -5.17
C ASP A 106 -21.15 3.14 -3.99
N GLU A 107 -21.68 3.68 -2.90
CA GLU A 107 -20.98 4.04 -1.65
C GLU A 107 -20.27 2.84 -0.98
N SER A 108 -20.46 1.61 -1.47
CA SER A 108 -19.79 0.39 -0.98
C SER A 108 -18.27 0.33 -1.16
N PHE A 109 -17.62 1.39 -1.64
CA PHE A 109 -16.17 1.43 -1.73
C PHE A 109 -15.49 1.24 -0.37
N THR A 110 -14.32 0.60 -0.40
CA THR A 110 -13.30 0.85 0.64
C THR A 110 -12.27 1.78 0.03
N LEU A 111 -12.05 2.93 0.64
CA LEU A 111 -11.04 3.89 0.20
C LEU A 111 -9.81 3.83 1.10
N MET A 112 -8.63 3.93 0.48
CA MET A 112 -7.41 4.28 1.19
C MET A 112 -7.06 5.74 0.87
N ILE A 113 -7.29 6.62 1.83
CA ILE A 113 -6.77 7.99 1.75
C ILE A 113 -5.29 7.98 2.09
N VAL A 114 -4.49 8.75 1.36
CA VAL A 114 -3.05 8.86 1.59
C VAL A 114 -2.74 10.33 1.86
N PRO A 115 -2.80 10.77 3.13
CA PRO A 115 -2.49 12.14 3.44
C PRO A 115 -1.03 12.44 3.07
N GLN A 116 -0.78 13.65 2.60
CA GLN A 116 0.53 14.10 2.13
C GLN A 116 0.86 15.45 2.75
N GLY A 117 2.15 15.74 2.87
CA GLY A 117 2.63 17.02 3.40
C GLY A 117 4.15 17.07 3.48
N ALA A 118 4.70 18.27 3.37
CA ALA A 118 6.13 18.51 3.56
C ALA A 118 6.49 18.59 5.05
N THR A 119 5.50 18.90 5.90
CA THR A 119 5.65 18.93 7.36
C THR A 119 4.66 18.00 8.07
N PHE A 120 4.93 17.73 9.35
CA PHE A 120 4.07 16.92 10.20
C PHE A 120 2.64 17.49 10.30
N ASN A 121 2.52 18.82 10.46
CA ASN A 121 1.22 19.47 10.58
C ASN A 121 0.45 19.47 9.25
N GLU A 122 1.14 19.76 8.14
CA GLU A 122 0.51 19.67 6.81
C GLU A 122 -0.06 18.28 6.54
N TRP A 123 0.62 17.22 6.99
CA TRP A 123 0.13 15.86 6.88
C TRP A 123 -1.16 15.63 7.71
N LEU A 124 -1.21 16.13 8.95
CA LEU A 124 -2.40 16.01 9.80
C LEU A 124 -3.58 16.81 9.25
N ASP A 125 -3.33 18.04 8.81
CA ASP A 125 -4.32 18.90 8.18
C ASP A 125 -4.85 18.25 6.88
N CYS A 126 -3.98 17.55 6.12
CA CYS A 126 -4.39 16.74 4.95
C CYS A 126 -5.29 15.57 5.35
N LEU A 127 -4.96 14.89 6.46
CA LEU A 127 -5.78 13.78 6.98
C LEU A 127 -7.18 14.26 7.35
N GLU A 128 -7.29 15.35 8.12
CA GLU A 128 -8.58 15.92 8.51
C GLU A 128 -9.41 16.29 7.27
N ALA A 129 -8.81 16.99 6.30
CA ALA A 129 -9.50 17.37 5.07
C ALA A 129 -10.00 16.15 4.26
N GLN A 130 -9.20 15.09 4.13
CA GLN A 130 -9.62 13.88 3.43
C GLN A 130 -10.70 13.11 4.19
N LEU A 131 -10.64 13.08 5.53
CA LEU A 131 -11.70 12.45 6.33
C LEU A 131 -13.02 13.21 6.18
N ASP A 132 -12.99 14.55 6.21
CA ASP A 132 -14.18 15.38 6.00
C ASP A 132 -14.84 15.15 4.63
N LEU A 133 -14.06 14.71 3.62
CA LEU A 133 -14.58 14.42 2.28
C LEU A 133 -15.25 13.04 2.16
N PHE A 134 -14.79 12.04 2.91
CA PHE A 134 -15.15 10.63 2.65
C PHE A 134 -15.75 9.85 3.84
N SER A 135 -15.66 10.37 5.08
CA SER A 135 -15.88 9.55 6.28
C SER A 135 -17.34 9.15 6.56
N ASP A 136 -18.32 9.87 6.01
CA ASP A 136 -19.74 9.60 6.27
C ASP A 136 -20.30 8.43 5.43
N GLU A 137 -19.65 8.07 4.33
CA GLU A 137 -20.25 7.22 3.27
C GLU A 137 -19.42 5.97 2.94
N THR A 138 -18.21 5.81 3.47
CA THR A 138 -17.27 4.80 2.96
C THR A 138 -16.35 4.25 4.07
N GLU A 139 -15.99 2.96 3.98
CA GLU A 139 -14.93 2.41 4.82
C GLU A 139 -13.58 3.03 4.44
N ILE A 140 -12.89 3.62 5.42
CA ILE A 140 -11.61 4.30 5.21
C ILE A 140 -10.44 3.54 5.86
N VAL A 141 -9.38 3.41 5.07
CA VAL A 141 -8.02 3.09 5.54
C VAL A 141 -7.12 4.31 5.33
N VAL A 142 -6.25 4.63 6.28
CA VAL A 142 -5.27 5.71 6.15
C VAL A 142 -3.90 5.14 5.77
N GLY A 143 -3.41 5.47 4.57
CA GLY A 143 -2.08 5.14 4.11
C GLY A 143 -1.02 6.08 4.71
N ILE A 144 0.03 5.52 5.33
CA ILE A 144 1.20 6.27 5.78
C ILE A 144 2.37 5.98 4.84
N GLY A 145 2.67 6.94 3.97
CA GLY A 145 3.76 6.87 2.99
C GLY A 145 5.14 6.66 3.60
N ARG A 146 6.00 5.90 2.90
CA ARG A 146 7.38 5.60 3.32
C ARG A 146 8.23 6.83 3.64
N TYR A 147 8.03 7.93 2.91
CA TYR A 147 8.82 9.16 3.10
C TYR A 147 8.66 9.76 4.50
N ALA A 148 7.53 9.51 5.18
CA ALA A 148 7.25 10.01 6.52
C ALA A 148 8.23 9.45 7.56
N GLU A 149 8.87 8.32 7.27
CA GLU A 149 9.91 7.75 8.12
C GLU A 149 11.13 8.66 8.24
N ASP A 150 11.65 9.14 7.11
CA ASP A 150 12.85 9.97 7.05
C ASP A 150 12.55 11.47 7.27
N THR A 151 11.33 11.90 6.94
CA THR A 151 10.96 13.33 6.92
C THR A 151 10.53 13.84 8.28
N PHE A 152 9.86 13.01 9.08
CA PHE A 152 9.21 13.44 10.31
C PHE A 152 9.95 12.95 11.55
N GLU A 153 10.05 13.80 12.56
CA GLU A 153 10.66 13.43 13.83
C GLU A 153 9.92 12.24 14.47
N GLY A 154 10.66 11.17 14.79
CA GLY A 154 10.09 9.92 15.30
C GLY A 154 9.40 9.05 14.24
N GLY A 155 9.46 9.44 12.96
CA GLY A 155 9.02 8.70 11.80
C GLY A 155 7.53 8.34 11.82
N ARG A 156 7.18 7.26 11.10
CA ARG A 156 5.79 6.80 10.95
C ARG A 156 5.12 6.44 12.28
N LYS A 157 5.89 5.97 13.28
CA LYS A 157 5.35 5.63 14.61
C LYS A 157 4.86 6.86 15.36
N ALA A 158 5.64 7.95 15.34
CA ALA A 158 5.24 9.20 15.97
C ALA A 158 4.05 9.84 15.24
N LEU A 159 4.07 9.78 13.90
CA LEU A 159 2.96 10.25 13.08
C LEU A 159 1.66 9.52 13.39
N TRP A 160 1.65 8.18 13.31
CA TRP A 160 0.50 7.35 13.66
C TRP A 160 -0.02 7.66 15.07
N LYS A 161 0.87 7.82 16.06
CA LYS A 161 0.46 8.11 17.44
C LYS A 161 -0.32 9.41 17.61
N THR A 162 -0.07 10.39 16.74
CA THR A 162 -0.82 11.65 16.73
C THR A 162 -2.06 11.54 15.86
N ALA A 163 -1.92 10.96 14.66
CA ALA A 163 -3.01 10.73 13.73
C ALA A 163 -4.16 9.90 14.34
N GLN A 164 -3.86 8.91 15.18
CA GLN A 164 -4.89 8.08 15.82
C GLN A 164 -5.84 8.84 16.76
N LYS A 165 -5.51 10.09 17.10
CA LYS A 165 -6.37 10.98 17.89
C LYS A 165 -7.40 11.69 17.03
N ILE A 166 -7.17 11.73 15.72
CA ILE A 166 -8.04 12.28 14.68
C ILE A 166 -8.90 11.15 14.10
N TRP A 167 -8.28 10.00 13.82
CA TRP A 167 -8.95 8.82 13.24
C TRP A 167 -8.56 7.55 13.99
N ASP A 168 -9.52 6.84 14.57
CA ASP A 168 -9.26 5.60 15.33
C ASP A 168 -9.45 4.32 14.49
N GLY A 169 -9.69 4.46 13.19
CA GLY A 169 -9.85 3.35 12.26
C GLY A 169 -8.54 2.75 11.74
N ASN A 170 -8.61 2.12 10.57
CA ASN A 170 -7.50 1.35 10.01
C ASN A 170 -6.42 2.21 9.36
N TYR A 171 -5.17 1.77 9.48
CA TYR A 171 -3.98 2.36 8.87
C TYR A 171 -3.18 1.30 8.10
N HIS A 172 -2.59 1.70 6.98
CA HIS A 172 -1.66 0.87 6.20
C HIS A 172 -0.30 1.56 6.08
N LEU A 173 0.79 0.84 6.33
CA LEU A 173 2.15 1.37 6.18
C LEU A 173 2.65 1.11 4.76
N LEU A 174 2.58 2.14 3.91
CA LEU A 174 2.94 2.05 2.50
C LEU A 174 4.45 1.95 2.32
N GLY A 175 4.90 0.92 1.61
CA GLY A 175 6.27 0.74 1.12
C GLY A 175 7.36 0.69 2.20
N VAL A 176 7.43 -0.39 2.96
CA VAL A 176 8.53 -0.60 3.92
C VAL A 176 9.87 -0.52 3.21
N GLN A 177 10.76 0.40 3.62
CA GLN A 177 11.88 0.86 2.78
C GLN A 177 13.28 0.71 3.39
N HIS A 178 13.44 0.56 4.70
CA HIS A 178 14.72 0.24 5.35
C HIS A 178 14.77 -1.25 5.70
N ASN A 179 13.93 -1.71 6.61
CA ASN A 179 13.94 -3.10 7.06
C ASN A 179 12.65 -3.44 7.84
N LEU A 180 12.47 -4.71 8.20
CA LEU A 180 11.28 -5.12 8.96
C LEU A 180 11.20 -4.53 10.37
N GLU A 181 12.33 -4.11 10.96
CA GLU A 181 12.32 -3.50 12.30
C GLU A 181 11.58 -2.16 12.29
N GLU A 182 11.59 -1.44 11.16
CA GLU A 182 10.91 -0.15 11.02
C GLU A 182 9.39 -0.25 11.26
N VAL A 183 8.82 -1.44 11.14
CA VAL A 183 7.40 -1.75 11.38
C VAL A 183 7.19 -2.78 12.49
N ALA A 184 8.24 -3.20 13.19
CA ALA A 184 8.13 -4.17 14.29
C ALA A 184 7.25 -3.66 15.45
N TRP A 185 7.16 -2.34 15.62
CA TRP A 185 6.26 -1.73 16.60
C TRP A 185 4.78 -1.81 16.22
N ALA A 186 4.46 -2.05 14.95
CA ALA A 186 3.13 -1.92 14.39
C ALA A 186 2.34 -3.24 14.42
N LYS A 187 3.04 -4.38 14.43
CA LYS A 187 2.44 -5.71 14.27
C LYS A 187 1.37 -6.09 15.30
N ASP A 188 1.48 -5.56 16.52
CA ASP A 188 0.59 -5.85 17.66
C ASP A 188 -0.47 -4.76 17.88
N ILE A 189 -0.53 -3.76 16.99
CA ILE A 189 -1.48 -2.64 17.06
C ILE A 189 -2.66 -2.95 16.15
N SER A 190 -3.86 -3.09 16.73
CA SER A 190 -5.06 -3.52 16.00
C SER A 190 -5.48 -2.59 14.86
N THR A 191 -5.22 -1.29 15.00
CA THR A 191 -5.53 -0.28 13.97
C THR A 191 -4.49 -0.24 12.85
N ILE A 192 -3.34 -0.92 12.98
CA ILE A 192 -2.44 -1.10 11.84
C ILE A 192 -2.86 -2.35 11.07
N TRP A 193 -3.62 -2.12 10.01
CA TRP A 193 -4.22 -3.13 9.16
C TRP A 193 -3.18 -3.93 8.39
N GLY A 194 -2.23 -3.26 7.74
CA GLY A 194 -1.22 -3.93 6.92
C GLY A 194 -0.01 -3.07 6.55
N CYS A 195 0.94 -3.69 5.85
CA CYS A 195 2.01 -3.01 5.12
C CYS A 195 2.35 -3.78 3.85
N ASP A 196 3.12 -3.13 2.98
CA ASP A 196 3.67 -3.72 1.77
C ASP A 196 5.19 -3.52 1.68
N SER A 197 5.86 -4.42 0.96
CA SER A 197 7.30 -4.27 0.68
C SER A 197 7.77 -5.17 -0.45
N SER A 198 8.77 -4.69 -1.20
CA SER A 198 9.58 -5.51 -2.11
C SER A 198 10.72 -6.26 -1.41
N LEU A 199 10.82 -6.16 -0.08
CA LEU A 199 11.88 -6.79 0.71
C LEU A 199 12.13 -8.27 0.41
N PRO A 200 11.10 -9.16 0.26
CA PRO A 200 11.35 -10.58 0.04
C PRO A 200 12.23 -10.86 -1.18
N VAL A 201 11.93 -10.21 -2.31
CA VAL A 201 12.63 -10.46 -3.57
C VAL A 201 14.03 -9.83 -3.58
N ARG A 202 14.19 -8.65 -2.95
CA ARG A 202 15.49 -7.99 -2.85
C ARG A 202 16.45 -8.70 -1.90
N ALA A 203 15.93 -9.23 -0.79
CA ALA A 203 16.71 -10.03 0.15
C ALA A 203 17.19 -11.34 -0.50
N ALA A 204 16.28 -12.05 -1.20
CA ALA A 204 16.59 -13.26 -1.94
C ALA A 204 17.67 -13.04 -3.01
N LEU A 205 17.61 -11.94 -3.78
CA LEU A 205 18.65 -11.58 -4.76
C LEU A 205 20.05 -11.48 -4.14
N MET A 206 20.11 -11.02 -2.89
CA MET A 206 21.37 -10.89 -2.17
C MET A 206 21.79 -12.14 -1.40
N GLY A 207 20.96 -13.19 -1.40
CA GLY A 207 21.20 -14.40 -0.60
C GLY A 207 21.20 -14.11 0.91
N ILE A 208 20.44 -13.09 1.35
CA ILE A 208 20.30 -12.72 2.76
C ILE A 208 18.83 -12.86 3.19
N TYR A 209 18.61 -13.04 4.49
CA TYR A 209 17.25 -13.06 5.03
C TYR A 209 16.70 -11.64 5.15
N ALA A 210 15.42 -11.44 4.85
CA ALA A 210 14.69 -10.18 5.00
C ALA A 210 14.82 -9.62 6.42
N THR A 211 14.84 -10.48 7.44
CA THR A 211 15.05 -10.12 8.85
C THR A 211 16.48 -9.67 9.18
N LYS A 212 17.41 -9.77 8.22
CA LYS A 212 18.82 -9.39 8.35
C LYS A 212 19.20 -8.24 7.41
N VAL A 213 18.26 -7.73 6.62
CA VAL A 213 18.46 -6.53 5.82
C VAL A 213 18.57 -5.34 6.75
N GLU A 214 19.66 -4.58 6.65
CA GLU A 214 19.84 -3.35 7.42
C GLU A 214 19.16 -2.16 6.74
N ASN A 215 19.26 -2.07 5.41
CA ASN A 215 18.67 -1.00 4.60
C ASN A 215 18.31 -1.49 3.19
N LEU A 216 17.02 -1.62 2.91
CA LEU A 216 16.46 -2.14 1.67
C LEU A 216 16.72 -1.21 0.48
N ARG A 217 16.90 0.10 0.72
CA ARG A 217 17.26 1.08 -0.33
C ARG A 217 18.62 0.82 -0.98
N GLU A 218 19.48 0.06 -0.31
CA GLU A 218 20.80 -0.32 -0.83
C GLU A 218 20.75 -1.60 -1.66
N LEU A 219 19.61 -2.30 -1.67
CA LEU A 219 19.45 -3.56 -2.39
C LEU A 219 18.97 -3.33 -3.82
N PRO A 220 19.41 -4.17 -4.77
CA PRO A 220 19.01 -4.05 -6.18
C PRO A 220 17.49 -4.20 -6.35
N ASP A 221 16.91 -3.35 -7.19
CA ASP A 221 15.54 -3.51 -7.67
C ASP A 221 15.40 -4.79 -8.51
N VAL A 222 14.23 -5.42 -8.42
CA VAL A 222 13.89 -6.57 -9.27
C VAL A 222 12.86 -6.11 -10.27
N VAL A 223 13.29 -5.96 -11.52
CA VAL A 223 12.42 -5.54 -12.62
C VAL A 223 11.88 -6.76 -13.37
N GLU A 224 12.59 -7.89 -13.33
CA GLU A 224 12.24 -9.11 -14.06
C GLU A 224 12.31 -10.37 -13.20
N PHE A 225 11.54 -11.38 -13.58
CA PHE A 225 11.54 -12.68 -12.93
C PHE A 225 12.88 -13.43 -13.13
N ASN A 226 13.43 -13.96 -12.04
CA ASN A 226 14.61 -14.82 -12.05
C ASN A 226 14.28 -16.17 -11.41
N SER A 227 14.11 -17.19 -12.27
CA SER A 227 13.82 -18.56 -11.82
C SER A 227 14.87 -19.16 -10.89
N GLY A 228 16.12 -18.68 -10.93
CA GLY A 228 17.21 -19.18 -10.10
C GLY A 228 17.07 -18.88 -8.61
N ILE A 229 16.25 -17.88 -8.25
CA ILE A 229 15.97 -17.50 -6.86
C ILE A 229 14.51 -17.75 -6.47
N LEU A 230 13.74 -18.49 -7.28
CA LEU A 230 12.31 -18.70 -7.05
C LEU A 230 12.02 -19.20 -5.63
N THR A 231 12.72 -20.25 -5.19
CA THR A 231 12.52 -20.82 -3.85
C THR A 231 12.91 -19.83 -2.75
N ASP A 232 14.01 -19.11 -2.93
CA ASP A 232 14.49 -18.13 -1.95
C ASP A 232 13.48 -16.98 -1.78
N VAL A 233 12.91 -16.47 -2.88
CA VAL A 233 11.88 -15.43 -2.82
C VAL A 233 10.64 -15.95 -2.08
N GLN A 234 10.18 -17.15 -2.39
CA GLN A 234 9.02 -17.76 -1.73
C GLN A 234 9.25 -17.99 -0.23
N ASP A 235 10.44 -18.44 0.15
CA ASP A 235 10.84 -18.61 1.54
C ASP A 235 10.87 -17.27 2.28
N GLU A 236 11.35 -16.20 1.65
CA GLU A 236 11.38 -14.88 2.25
C GLU A 236 9.98 -14.23 2.34
N ILE A 237 9.05 -14.51 1.40
CA ILE A 237 7.65 -14.09 1.56
C ILE A 237 7.05 -14.75 2.82
N ARG A 238 7.22 -16.06 2.98
CA ARG A 238 6.74 -16.78 4.17
C ARG A 238 7.36 -16.20 5.44
N ARG A 239 8.66 -15.90 5.42
CA ARG A 239 9.37 -15.30 6.56
C ARG A 239 8.79 -13.94 6.95
N CYS A 240 8.54 -13.06 6.00
CA CYS A 240 7.93 -11.75 6.25
C CYS A 240 6.51 -11.86 6.81
N VAL A 241 5.67 -12.70 6.20
CA VAL A 241 4.29 -12.95 6.67
C VAL A 241 4.31 -13.50 8.10
N THR A 242 5.17 -14.48 8.38
CA THR A 242 5.33 -15.12 9.69
C THR A 242 5.80 -14.10 10.74
N PHE A 243 6.79 -13.28 10.40
CA PHE A 243 7.32 -12.22 11.27
C PHE A 243 6.23 -11.24 11.71
N LEU A 244 5.37 -10.81 10.78
CA LEU A 244 4.31 -9.82 11.03
C LEU A 244 3.07 -10.42 11.71
N ASN A 245 2.81 -11.71 11.53
CA ASN A 245 1.72 -12.42 12.21
C ASN A 245 2.09 -12.88 13.64
N GLY A 246 3.35 -12.70 14.07
CA GLY A 246 3.78 -13.05 15.42
C GLY A 246 3.84 -14.56 15.70
N VAL A 247 3.79 -15.39 14.65
CA VAL A 247 3.99 -16.84 14.78
C VAL A 247 5.51 -17.08 14.77
N GLN A 248 6.09 -17.47 15.90
CA GLN A 248 7.50 -17.92 15.98
C GLN A 248 7.62 -19.42 15.75
#